data_AF-A0A519WPK3-F1
#
_entry.id   AF-A0A519WPK3-F1
#
_cell.length_a   1.000
_cell.length_b   1.000
_cell.length_c   1.000
_cell.angle_alpha   90.00
_cell.angle_beta   90.00
_cell.angle_gamma   90.00
#
_symmetry.space_group_name_H-M   'P 1'
#
loop_
_entity.id
_entity.type
_entity.pdbx_description
1 polymer ?
#
loop_
_entity_poly.entity_id
_entity_poly.type
_entity_poly.pdbx_seq_one_letter_code
_entity_poly.pdbx_strand_id
1 'polypeptide(L)'
;MNKKIIFVISFLLLSNNAYSFRNYKCGTLNLQHTSKTVQFSFNTTSFPFGSAARGGITSAMGRWNVRSDFAFSNTEGTAASASDTINSIWWSAPANFPGGNAANTLARTRYTYNMTTCRFNNIDIIFNNSFGWNYSEALNHTPFSAAAIYNIHGVALHELGHALGLDHEERYYNTMGDSFSHLNFDATHSDYTPGEDATAGAISLYSESTIPAAPEDGITMMVRDAALSPTTPNSYSVHTQGVITDNSNNVIYSIPNTGLGPNRRYQLARGQIYKIPITLETNGANTHNRLMWAKLSSDRTFDSSDTAILD
;
A
#
# COMPACT_ATOMS: atom_id res chain seq x y z
N MET A 1 37.90 -14.35 -17.05
CA MET A 1 37.70 -15.08 -15.77
C MET A 1 36.41 -14.60 -15.15
N ASN A 2 35.33 -15.38 -15.29
CA ASN A 2 34.02 -15.07 -14.72
C ASN A 2 34.07 -15.29 -13.21
N LYS A 3 34.16 -14.21 -12.44
CA LYS A 3 34.35 -14.26 -11.00
C LYS A 3 32.99 -14.04 -10.32
N LYS A 4 32.43 -15.14 -9.82
CA LYS A 4 31.19 -15.18 -9.05
C LYS A 4 31.35 -14.32 -7.78
N ILE A 5 30.40 -13.43 -7.55
CA ILE A 5 30.20 -12.74 -6.26
C ILE A 5 29.39 -13.70 -5.40
N ILE A 6 29.84 -14.00 -4.19
CA ILE A 6 29.10 -14.83 -3.23
C ILE A 6 28.51 -13.87 -2.20
N PHE A 7 27.19 -13.72 -2.22
CA PHE A 7 26.44 -13.14 -1.11
C PHE A 7 25.99 -14.29 -0.21
N VAL A 8 26.40 -14.29 1.06
CA VAL A 8 25.82 -15.16 2.07
C VAL A 8 24.81 -14.31 2.84
N ILE A 9 23.53 -14.51 2.56
CA ILE A 9 22.44 -13.87 3.29
C ILE A 9 21.96 -14.88 4.33
N SER A 10 22.27 -14.64 5.60
CA SER A 10 21.80 -15.48 6.70
C SER A 10 20.55 -14.85 7.30
N PHE A 11 19.38 -15.45 7.06
CA PHE A 11 18.13 -15.07 7.71
C PHE A 11 17.97 -15.84 9.02
N LEU A 12 18.01 -15.15 10.17
CA LEU A 12 17.46 -15.70 11.41
C LEU A 12 15.97 -15.35 11.43
N LEU A 13 15.12 -16.26 10.95
CA LEU A 13 13.67 -16.09 11.00
C LEU A 13 13.16 -16.53 12.37
N LEU A 14 12.84 -15.56 13.23
CA LEU A 14 11.98 -15.78 14.39
C LEU A 14 10.54 -15.48 13.95
N SER A 15 9.84 -16.48 13.40
CA SER A 15 8.43 -16.35 13.08
C SER A 15 7.59 -16.46 14.36
N ASN A 16 7.28 -15.32 14.97
CA ASN A 16 6.07 -15.20 15.78
C ASN A 16 5.02 -14.60 14.85
N ASN A 17 4.15 -15.43 14.26
CA ASN A 17 2.99 -14.95 13.51
C ASN A 17 2.01 -14.30 14.50
N ALA A 18 2.27 -13.03 14.83
CA ALA A 18 1.37 -12.15 15.53
C ALA A 18 0.89 -11.10 14.53
N TYR A 19 -0.06 -11.50 13.66
CA TYR A 19 -0.81 -10.53 12.88
C TYR A 19 -1.44 -9.52 13.84
N SER A 20 -1.31 -8.25 13.53
CA SER A 20 -1.86 -7.21 14.39
C SER A 20 -2.61 -6.18 13.59
N PHE A 21 -3.38 -6.57 12.58
CA PHE A 21 -4.21 -5.65 11.82
C PHE A 21 -5.21 -4.91 12.73
N ARG A 22 -5.55 -3.67 12.34
CA ARG A 22 -6.61 -2.90 13.00
C ARG A 22 -7.84 -2.85 12.12
N ASN A 23 -8.98 -3.20 12.74
CA ASN A 23 -10.29 -3.06 12.15
C ASN A 23 -11.08 -2.05 12.97
N TYR A 24 -11.95 -1.28 12.31
CA TYR A 24 -12.92 -0.45 13.01
C TYR A 24 -13.75 -1.30 13.96
N LYS A 25 -13.89 -0.83 15.20
CA LYS A 25 -14.61 -1.53 16.25
C LYS A 25 -16.01 -0.94 16.44
N CYS A 26 -16.96 -1.83 16.66
CA CYS A 26 -18.31 -1.53 17.10
C CYS A 26 -18.55 -2.36 18.36
N GLY A 27 -18.32 -1.74 19.53
CA GLY A 27 -18.20 -2.47 20.78
C GLY A 27 -17.02 -3.44 20.73
N THR A 28 -17.29 -4.73 20.93
CA THR A 28 -16.29 -5.81 20.85
C THR A 28 -16.16 -6.43 19.47
N LEU A 29 -17.06 -6.10 18.54
CA LEU A 29 -17.09 -6.67 17.18
C LEU A 29 -16.34 -5.77 16.19
N ASN A 30 -15.92 -6.37 15.08
CA ASN A 30 -15.43 -5.62 13.93
C ASN A 30 -16.60 -5.08 13.11
N LEU A 31 -16.48 -3.83 12.68
CA LEU A 31 -17.36 -3.23 11.69
C LEU A 31 -17.00 -3.78 10.31
N GLN A 32 -18.00 -4.29 9.60
CA GLN A 32 -17.84 -4.89 8.28
C GLN A 32 -19.12 -4.77 7.46
N HIS A 33 -19.07 -5.11 6.18
CA HIS A 33 -20.24 -5.20 5.33
C HIS A 33 -21.10 -6.44 5.64
N THR A 34 -22.39 -6.33 5.35
CA THR A 34 -23.30 -7.48 5.34
C THR A 34 -23.11 -8.33 4.07
N SER A 35 -22.86 -7.67 2.94
CA SER A 35 -22.59 -8.29 1.64
C SER A 35 -21.09 -8.44 1.42
N LYS A 36 -20.70 -9.45 0.64
CA LYS A 36 -19.33 -9.62 0.12
C LYS A 36 -19.03 -8.76 -1.11
N THR A 37 -20.01 -7.97 -1.55
CA THR A 37 -19.82 -7.00 -2.62
C THR A 37 -20.42 -5.67 -2.21
N VAL A 38 -19.65 -4.60 -2.42
CA VAL A 38 -20.15 -3.23 -2.30
C VAL A 38 -19.98 -2.51 -3.63
N GLN A 39 -21.01 -1.78 -4.02
CA GLN A 39 -20.98 -0.93 -5.22
C GLN A 39 -20.81 0.53 -4.81
N PHE A 40 -19.90 1.22 -5.47
CA PHE A 40 -19.71 2.66 -5.35
C PHE A 40 -20.23 3.39 -6.59
N SER A 41 -21.01 4.45 -6.38
CA SER A 41 -21.42 5.39 -7.40
C SER A 41 -20.34 6.45 -7.62
N PHE A 42 -19.74 6.46 -8.81
CA PHE A 42 -18.80 7.51 -9.20
C PHE A 42 -19.59 8.75 -9.59
N ASN A 43 -19.32 9.87 -8.92
CA ASN A 43 -19.87 11.14 -9.33
C ASN A 43 -19.30 11.53 -10.69
N THR A 44 -20.12 11.49 -11.73
CA THR A 44 -19.72 11.69 -13.14
C THR A 44 -19.18 13.10 -13.43
N THR A 45 -19.53 14.11 -12.63
CA THR A 45 -18.92 15.45 -12.70
C THR A 45 -17.49 15.43 -12.16
N SER A 46 -17.25 14.70 -11.08
CA SER A 46 -15.92 14.58 -10.46
C SER A 46 -15.01 13.63 -11.24
N PHE A 47 -15.56 12.50 -11.68
CA PHE A 47 -14.86 11.40 -12.31
C PHE A 47 -15.58 10.96 -13.58
N PRO A 48 -15.45 11.74 -14.68
CA PRO A 48 -16.05 11.38 -15.95
C PRO A 48 -15.65 9.98 -16.41
N PHE A 49 -16.53 9.33 -17.16
CA PHE A 49 -16.27 8.02 -17.74
C PHE A 49 -14.96 8.05 -18.57
N GLY A 50 -14.11 7.05 -18.36
CA GLY A 50 -12.81 6.94 -19.04
C GLY A 50 -11.72 7.92 -18.56
N SER A 51 -11.98 8.77 -17.56
CA SER A 51 -10.95 9.65 -17.00
C SER A 51 -9.82 8.86 -16.32
N ALA A 52 -8.58 9.35 -16.41
CA ALA A 52 -7.43 8.70 -15.78
C ALA A 52 -7.57 8.60 -14.24
N ALA A 53 -8.13 9.62 -13.60
CA ALA A 53 -8.41 9.62 -12.16
C ALA A 53 -9.33 8.46 -11.76
N ARG A 54 -10.41 8.26 -12.53
CA ARG A 54 -11.31 7.13 -12.34
C ARG A 54 -10.60 5.80 -12.57
N GLY A 55 -9.81 5.70 -13.64
CA GLY A 55 -9.00 4.52 -13.93
C GLY A 55 -8.12 4.11 -12.75
N GLY A 56 -7.48 5.07 -12.08
CA GLY A 56 -6.67 4.81 -10.89
C GLY A 56 -7.48 4.29 -9.68
N ILE A 57 -8.66 4.85 -9.42
CA ILE A 57 -9.53 4.37 -8.33
C ILE A 57 -10.07 2.96 -8.65
N THR A 58 -10.47 2.71 -9.90
CA THR A 58 -10.89 1.36 -10.33
C THR A 58 -9.74 0.35 -10.27
N SER A 59 -8.51 0.77 -10.56
CA SER A 59 -7.31 -0.06 -10.35
C SER A 59 -7.14 -0.44 -8.87
N ALA A 60 -7.29 0.54 -7.96
CA ALA A 60 -7.23 0.29 -6.51
C ALA A 60 -8.35 -0.66 -6.02
N MET A 61 -9.56 -0.56 -6.58
CA MET A 61 -10.64 -1.55 -6.33
C MET A 61 -10.20 -2.96 -6.76
N GLY A 62 -9.65 -3.09 -7.97
CA GLY A 62 -9.15 -4.37 -8.47
C GLY A 62 -8.06 -4.99 -7.58
N ARG A 63 -7.18 -4.16 -7.01
CA ARG A 63 -6.13 -4.58 -6.07
C ARG A 63 -6.67 -5.15 -4.77
N TRP A 64 -7.84 -4.71 -4.31
CA TRP A 64 -8.54 -5.30 -3.17
C TRP A 64 -9.34 -6.55 -3.53
N ASN A 65 -9.99 -6.56 -4.70
CA ASN A 65 -10.86 -7.64 -5.16
C ASN A 65 -10.17 -9.00 -5.31
N VAL A 66 -8.84 -9.04 -5.30
CA VAL A 66 -8.04 -10.26 -5.39
C VAL A 66 -7.47 -10.72 -4.05
N ARG A 67 -7.75 -10.02 -2.93
CA ARG A 67 -7.08 -10.25 -1.64
C ARG A 67 -7.93 -10.97 -0.60
N SER A 68 -9.24 -10.82 -0.68
CA SER A 68 -10.21 -11.52 0.18
C SER A 68 -11.41 -11.95 -0.65
N ASP A 69 -12.36 -12.67 -0.05
CA ASP A 69 -13.65 -12.99 -0.68
C ASP A 69 -14.62 -11.78 -0.67
N PHE A 70 -14.08 -10.58 -0.84
CA PHE A 70 -14.81 -9.32 -0.93
C PHE A 70 -14.50 -8.61 -2.24
N ALA A 71 -15.51 -7.97 -2.84
CA ALA A 71 -15.35 -7.21 -4.07
C ALA A 71 -15.96 -5.81 -4.00
N PHE A 72 -15.17 -4.83 -4.41
CA PHE A 72 -15.64 -3.53 -4.84
C PHE A 72 -16.09 -3.58 -6.29
N SER A 73 -17.21 -2.93 -6.58
CA SER A 73 -17.69 -2.66 -7.92
C SER A 73 -18.06 -1.18 -8.05
N ASN A 74 -18.25 -0.71 -9.28
CA ASN A 74 -18.65 0.67 -9.51
C ASN A 74 -19.86 0.80 -10.44
N THR A 75 -20.55 1.93 -10.29
CA THR A 75 -21.62 2.39 -11.17
C THR A 75 -21.49 3.91 -11.39
N GLU A 76 -22.34 4.47 -12.23
CA GLU A 76 -22.42 5.91 -12.49
C GLU A 76 -23.49 6.59 -11.64
N GLY A 77 -23.19 7.80 -11.18
CA GLY A 77 -24.19 8.70 -10.60
C GLY A 77 -23.84 10.17 -10.84
N THR A 78 -24.83 11.04 -10.78
CA THR A 78 -24.66 12.50 -10.89
C THR A 78 -24.75 13.20 -9.54
N ALA A 79 -25.45 12.59 -8.58
CA ALA A 79 -25.52 13.06 -7.20
C ALA A 79 -24.50 12.31 -6.36
N ALA A 80 -23.71 13.06 -5.58
CA ALA A 80 -22.95 12.54 -4.45
C ALA A 80 -23.23 13.47 -3.28
N SER A 81 -23.79 12.93 -2.21
CA SER A 81 -24.01 13.66 -0.98
C SER A 81 -23.59 12.83 0.20
N ALA A 82 -22.87 13.46 1.11
CA ALA A 82 -22.51 12.83 2.37
C ALA A 82 -23.73 12.59 3.31
N SER A 83 -24.95 12.89 2.86
CA SER A 83 -26.21 12.67 3.59
C SER A 83 -27.16 11.70 2.89
N ASP A 84 -26.78 11.14 1.74
CA ASP A 84 -27.59 10.14 1.07
C ASP A 84 -27.28 8.72 1.58
N THR A 85 -27.89 7.71 0.95
CA THR A 85 -27.69 6.29 1.28
C THR A 85 -26.93 5.57 0.17
N ILE A 86 -26.19 6.32 -0.65
CA ILE A 86 -25.49 5.81 -1.83
C ILE A 86 -24.01 5.88 -1.53
N ASN A 87 -23.35 4.72 -1.54
CA ASN A 87 -21.89 4.72 -1.39
C ASN A 87 -21.28 5.50 -2.56
N SER A 88 -20.70 6.67 -2.31
CA SER A 88 -20.32 7.58 -3.40
C SER A 88 -18.83 7.91 -3.39
N ILE A 89 -18.27 8.16 -4.57
CA ILE A 89 -16.90 8.63 -4.75
C ILE A 89 -16.90 9.95 -5.53
N TRP A 90 -16.33 11.01 -4.96
CA TRP A 90 -16.30 12.33 -5.59
C TRP A 90 -15.11 13.21 -5.16
N TRP A 91 -14.89 14.29 -5.90
CA TRP A 91 -13.97 15.37 -5.54
C TRP A 91 -14.70 16.41 -4.69
N SER A 92 -14.08 16.85 -3.60
CA SER A 92 -14.56 18.00 -2.85
C SER A 92 -13.50 19.09 -2.75
N ALA A 93 -13.96 20.34 -2.86
CA ALA A 93 -13.15 21.51 -2.55
C ALA A 93 -12.97 21.64 -1.04
N PRO A 94 -11.86 22.26 -0.56
CA PRO A 94 -11.60 22.40 0.87
C PRO A 94 -12.75 23.00 1.68
N ALA A 95 -13.45 23.98 1.12
CA ALA A 95 -14.59 24.65 1.76
C ALA A 95 -15.78 23.69 2.04
N ASN A 96 -15.89 22.62 1.26
CA ASN A 96 -16.97 21.63 1.34
C ASN A 96 -16.45 20.24 1.79
N PHE A 97 -15.19 20.16 2.22
CA PHE A 97 -14.60 18.88 2.62
C PHE A 97 -15.16 18.46 3.99
N PRO A 98 -15.78 17.27 4.10
CA PRO A 98 -16.53 16.91 5.29
C PRO A 98 -15.63 16.68 6.50
N GLY A 99 -16.01 17.25 7.66
CA GLY A 99 -15.41 16.98 8.98
C GLY A 99 -14.11 17.72 9.31
N GLY A 100 -13.85 18.87 8.67
CA GLY A 100 -12.75 19.78 9.05
C GLY A 100 -11.34 19.29 8.66
N ASN A 101 -10.38 20.22 8.65
CA ASN A 101 -8.95 20.01 8.31
C ASN A 101 -8.67 19.58 6.85
N ALA A 102 -9.39 20.17 5.89
CA ALA A 102 -9.14 19.93 4.47
C ALA A 102 -7.68 20.25 4.06
N ALA A 103 -7.06 21.25 4.71
CA ALA A 103 -5.72 21.73 4.35
C ALA A 103 -4.63 20.65 4.41
N ASN A 104 -4.81 19.59 5.21
CA ASN A 104 -3.83 18.51 5.38
C ASN A 104 -4.42 17.11 5.11
N THR A 105 -5.61 17.03 4.50
CA THR A 105 -6.31 15.76 4.27
C THR A 105 -6.42 15.50 2.77
N LEU A 106 -5.71 14.49 2.26
CA LEU A 106 -5.72 14.11 0.84
C LEU A 106 -7.06 13.52 0.42
N ALA A 107 -7.60 12.62 1.24
CA ALA A 107 -8.90 12.01 1.04
C ALA A 107 -9.49 11.60 2.39
N ARG A 108 -10.76 11.21 2.38
CA ARG A 108 -11.45 10.72 3.57
C ARG A 108 -12.52 9.73 3.19
N THR A 109 -12.52 8.61 3.91
CA THR A 109 -13.63 7.67 3.94
C THR A 109 -14.56 8.04 5.08
N ARG A 110 -15.82 8.32 4.74
CA ARG A 110 -16.89 8.57 5.71
C ARG A 110 -17.85 7.41 5.67
N TYR A 111 -18.34 6.98 6.83
CA TYR A 111 -19.33 5.92 6.87
C TYR A 111 -20.38 6.16 7.95
N THR A 112 -21.50 5.47 7.81
CA THR A 112 -22.49 5.25 8.86
C THR A 112 -22.68 3.77 9.06
N TYR A 113 -23.07 3.35 10.25
CA TYR A 113 -23.23 1.94 10.57
C TYR A 113 -24.34 1.73 11.60
N ASN A 114 -24.86 0.50 11.63
CA ASN A 114 -25.80 0.06 12.64
C ASN A 114 -25.02 -0.39 13.88
N MET A 115 -25.21 0.29 15.02
CA MET A 115 -24.51 -0.03 16.27
C MET A 115 -24.91 -1.38 16.88
N THR A 116 -26.07 -1.93 16.51
CA THR A 116 -26.56 -3.23 17.01
C THR A 116 -25.98 -4.38 16.22
N THR A 117 -25.95 -4.27 14.89
CA THR A 117 -25.45 -5.35 14.00
C THR A 117 -23.97 -5.19 13.67
N CYS A 118 -23.38 -4.03 13.95
CA CYS A 118 -22.03 -3.67 13.57
C CYS A 118 -21.78 -3.84 12.07
N ARG A 119 -22.72 -3.32 11.27
CA ARG A 119 -22.67 -3.35 9.80
C ARG A 119 -22.74 -1.96 9.21
N PHE A 120 -21.96 -1.73 8.16
CA PHE A 120 -22.03 -0.49 7.39
C PHE A 120 -23.42 -0.31 6.77
N ASN A 121 -23.91 0.93 6.82
CA ASN A 121 -25.14 1.37 6.17
C ASN A 121 -24.85 2.19 4.92
N ASN A 122 -23.86 3.10 5.01
CA ASN A 122 -23.39 3.93 3.89
C ASN A 122 -21.89 4.19 4.05
N ILE A 123 -21.15 4.25 2.95
CA ILE A 123 -19.72 4.58 2.88
C ILE A 123 -19.43 5.48 1.70
N ASP A 124 -18.81 6.61 1.95
CA ASP A 124 -18.40 7.60 0.97
C ASP A 124 -16.88 7.74 0.95
N ILE A 125 -16.28 7.95 -0.22
CA ILE A 125 -14.87 8.30 -0.37
C ILE A 125 -14.78 9.67 -1.04
N ILE A 126 -14.21 10.62 -0.31
CA ILE A 126 -14.10 12.01 -0.73
C ILE A 126 -12.63 12.34 -0.94
N PHE A 127 -12.24 12.63 -2.18
CA PHE A 127 -10.90 13.11 -2.48
C PHE A 127 -10.85 14.64 -2.47
N ASN A 128 -9.76 15.21 -1.95
CA ASN A 128 -9.59 16.64 -1.86
C ASN A 128 -8.94 17.21 -3.13
N ASN A 129 -9.67 18.05 -3.86
CA ASN A 129 -9.19 18.60 -5.12
C ASN A 129 -8.26 19.82 -4.98
N SER A 130 -7.90 20.24 -3.76
CA SER A 130 -6.87 21.29 -3.57
C SER A 130 -5.44 20.80 -3.69
N PHE A 131 -5.22 19.49 -3.70
CA PHE A 131 -3.91 18.88 -3.86
C PHE A 131 -3.58 18.61 -5.33
N GLY A 132 -2.29 18.54 -5.64
CA GLY A 132 -1.84 18.03 -6.93
C GLY A 132 -2.02 16.51 -6.97
N TRP A 133 -2.59 16.00 -8.07
CA TRP A 133 -2.85 14.57 -8.24
C TRP A 133 -2.14 14.02 -9.47
N ASN A 134 -1.46 12.90 -9.30
CA ASN A 134 -0.97 12.07 -10.37
C ASN A 134 -1.90 10.87 -10.55
N TYR A 135 -2.31 10.63 -11.80
CA TYR A 135 -3.21 9.54 -12.16
C TYR A 135 -2.51 8.39 -12.88
N SER A 136 -1.22 8.56 -13.18
CA SER A 136 -0.36 7.54 -13.76
C SER A 136 0.35 6.75 -12.67
N GLU A 137 0.96 5.64 -13.02
CA GLU A 137 1.92 4.93 -12.16
C GLU A 137 3.37 5.30 -12.48
N ALA A 138 3.61 6.24 -13.40
CA ALA A 138 4.96 6.76 -13.63
C ALA A 138 5.52 7.45 -12.39
N LEU A 139 6.85 7.41 -12.17
CA LEU A 139 7.51 7.93 -10.96
C LEU A 139 7.63 9.47 -10.87
N ASN A 140 6.63 10.21 -11.34
CA ASN A 140 6.60 11.68 -11.36
C ASN A 140 5.71 12.29 -10.25
N HIS A 141 5.65 11.62 -9.10
CA HIS A 141 4.84 12.00 -7.93
C HIS A 141 5.61 11.78 -6.64
N THR A 142 5.10 12.27 -5.51
CA THR A 142 5.63 11.96 -4.16
C THR A 142 5.58 10.44 -3.92
N PRO A 143 6.65 9.81 -3.40
CA PRO A 143 7.86 10.41 -2.82
C PRO A 143 9.03 10.64 -3.82
N PHE A 144 8.83 10.38 -5.10
CA PHE A 144 9.88 10.43 -6.13
C PHE A 144 10.10 11.82 -6.73
N SER A 145 9.13 12.70 -6.57
CA SER A 145 9.18 14.10 -6.97
C SER A 145 9.20 15.00 -5.74
N ALA A 146 9.93 16.12 -5.84
CA ALA A 146 9.88 17.18 -4.83
C ALA A 146 8.58 18.00 -4.90
N ALA A 147 7.81 17.87 -5.98
CA ALA A 147 6.48 18.48 -6.07
C ALA A 147 5.50 17.68 -5.20
N ALA A 148 4.68 18.38 -4.42
CA ALA A 148 3.60 17.79 -3.62
C ALA A 148 2.43 17.29 -4.50
N ILE A 149 2.72 16.30 -5.34
CA ILE A 149 1.80 15.64 -6.26
C ILE A 149 1.61 14.22 -5.75
N TYR A 150 0.38 13.87 -5.38
CA TYR A 150 0.07 12.60 -4.74
C TYR A 150 -0.54 11.63 -5.75
N ASN A 151 -0.21 10.35 -5.63
CA ASN A 151 -0.72 9.35 -6.56
C ASN A 151 -2.12 8.89 -6.14
N ILE A 152 -3.08 8.98 -7.04
CA ILE A 152 -4.47 8.58 -6.78
C ILE A 152 -4.58 7.08 -6.46
N HIS A 153 -3.70 6.24 -7.03
CA HIS A 153 -3.75 4.79 -6.87
C HIS A 153 -3.52 4.40 -5.41
N GLY A 154 -2.47 4.92 -4.79
CA GLY A 154 -2.16 4.68 -3.38
C GLY A 154 -3.21 5.25 -2.44
N VAL A 155 -3.59 6.52 -2.62
CA VAL A 155 -4.60 7.15 -1.76
C VAL A 155 -5.94 6.44 -1.88
N ALA A 156 -6.39 6.09 -3.09
CA ALA A 156 -7.61 5.32 -3.27
C ALA A 156 -7.53 3.94 -2.62
N LEU A 157 -6.38 3.27 -2.70
CA LEU A 157 -6.17 1.97 -2.08
C LEU A 157 -6.34 2.03 -0.55
N HIS A 158 -5.78 3.08 0.07
CA HIS A 158 -5.93 3.37 1.50
C HIS A 158 -7.40 3.62 1.89
N GLU A 159 -8.07 4.54 1.19
CA GLU A 159 -9.47 4.86 1.48
C GLU A 159 -10.40 3.65 1.26
N LEU A 160 -10.13 2.83 0.24
CA LEU A 160 -10.85 1.57 0.05
C LEU A 160 -10.59 0.58 1.19
N GLY A 161 -9.42 0.60 1.82
CA GLY A 161 -9.16 -0.16 3.04
C GLY A 161 -10.06 0.28 4.20
N HIS A 162 -10.28 1.58 4.39
CA HIS A 162 -11.29 2.07 5.33
C HIS A 162 -12.70 1.63 4.94
N ALA A 163 -13.02 1.64 3.66
CA ALA A 163 -14.31 1.15 3.16
C ALA A 163 -14.51 -0.35 3.38
N LEU A 164 -13.44 -1.15 3.49
CA LEU A 164 -13.51 -2.55 3.93
C LEU A 164 -13.80 -2.67 5.43
N GLY A 165 -13.44 -1.67 6.24
CA GLY A 165 -13.50 -1.75 7.70
C GLY A 165 -12.15 -1.78 8.39
N LEU A 166 -11.06 -1.52 7.66
CA LEU A 166 -9.72 -1.42 8.23
C LEU A 166 -9.53 -0.03 8.88
N ASP A 167 -8.87 0.00 10.02
CA ASP A 167 -8.42 1.22 10.69
C ASP A 167 -6.96 1.49 10.33
N HIS A 168 -6.43 2.66 10.70
CA HIS A 168 -5.03 2.98 10.45
C HIS A 168 -4.07 2.00 11.14
N GLU A 169 -2.89 1.80 10.54
CA GLU A 169 -1.83 0.96 11.08
C GLU A 169 -0.55 1.77 11.38
N GLU A 170 -0.06 1.73 12.62
CA GLU A 170 1.10 2.54 13.05
C GLU A 170 2.37 1.70 13.28
N ARG A 171 2.26 0.37 13.26
CA ARG A 171 3.32 -0.57 13.65
C ARG A 171 4.00 -1.25 12.47
N TYR A 172 3.35 -1.34 11.32
CA TYR A 172 3.87 -2.05 10.15
C TYR A 172 3.86 -1.17 8.90
N TYR A 173 4.72 -1.51 7.95
CA TYR A 173 4.72 -0.89 6.63
C TYR A 173 3.51 -1.43 5.88
N ASN A 174 2.54 -0.56 5.62
CA ASN A 174 1.26 -1.00 5.08
C ASN A 174 0.51 0.18 4.46
N THR A 175 -0.37 -0.07 3.49
CA THR A 175 -1.21 0.98 2.89
C THR A 175 -2.05 1.73 3.95
N MET A 176 -2.51 1.05 5.01
CA MET A 176 -3.29 1.66 6.10
C MET A 176 -2.43 2.49 7.06
N GLY A 177 -1.11 2.34 7.00
CA GLY A 177 -0.14 3.13 7.74
C GLY A 177 0.55 4.20 6.91
N ASP A 178 0.52 4.09 5.58
CA ASP A 178 1.01 5.09 4.65
C ASP A 178 0.25 4.96 3.33
N SER A 179 -0.50 6.00 2.95
CA SER A 179 -1.42 5.91 1.81
C SER A 179 -0.72 5.98 0.44
N PHE A 180 0.18 6.94 0.24
CA PHE A 180 0.76 7.22 -1.08
C PHE A 180 2.24 6.85 -1.21
N SER A 181 2.94 6.56 -0.10
CA SER A 181 4.33 6.10 -0.12
C SER A 181 4.50 4.65 0.30
N HIS A 182 3.45 3.93 0.69
CA HIS A 182 3.46 2.46 0.68
C HIS A 182 3.29 1.95 -0.75
N LEU A 183 4.42 1.60 -1.36
CA LEU A 183 4.48 1.08 -2.72
C LEU A 183 5.74 0.25 -2.95
N ASN A 184 5.67 -0.60 -3.98
CA ASN A 184 6.82 -1.13 -4.70
C ASN A 184 7.05 -0.28 -5.96
N PHE A 185 8.22 -0.35 -6.55
CA PHE A 185 8.47 0.36 -7.81
C PHE A 185 9.62 -0.29 -8.58
N ASP A 186 9.56 -0.15 -9.91
CA ASP A 186 10.67 -0.45 -10.80
C ASP A 186 11.41 0.83 -11.22
N ALA A 187 12.18 0.79 -12.31
CA ALA A 187 12.90 1.96 -12.81
C ALA A 187 11.99 3.12 -13.28
N THR A 188 10.72 2.84 -13.55
CA THR A 188 9.81 3.69 -14.32
C THR A 188 8.39 3.75 -13.79
N HIS A 189 7.93 2.75 -13.03
CA HIS A 189 6.56 2.65 -12.53
C HIS A 189 6.50 2.28 -11.04
N SER A 190 5.53 2.85 -10.33
CA SER A 190 5.11 2.47 -8.99
C SER A 190 4.03 1.38 -9.06
N ASP A 191 4.08 0.42 -8.15
CA ASP A 191 3.04 -0.58 -7.93
C ASP A 191 2.54 -0.49 -6.48
N TYR A 192 1.26 -0.19 -6.32
CA TYR A 192 0.61 -0.06 -5.02
C TYR A 192 -0.04 -1.38 -4.63
N THR A 193 0.25 -1.88 -3.43
CA THR A 193 -0.38 -3.10 -2.90
C THR A 193 -0.85 -2.84 -1.49
N PRO A 194 -1.88 -3.54 -0.97
CA PRO A 194 -2.35 -3.27 0.38
C PRO A 194 -1.30 -3.49 1.48
N GLY A 195 -0.30 -4.34 1.24
CA GLY A 195 0.62 -4.80 2.28
C GLY A 195 0.04 -6.01 3.02
N GLU A 196 0.90 -6.75 3.71
CA GLU A 196 0.54 -7.99 4.40
C GLU A 196 -0.49 -7.77 5.51
N ASP A 197 -0.24 -6.80 6.39
CA ASP A 197 -1.08 -6.56 7.55
C ASP A 197 -2.53 -6.21 7.16
N ALA A 198 -2.73 -5.29 6.23
CA ALA A 198 -4.06 -4.94 5.73
C ALA A 198 -4.71 -6.05 4.88
N THR A 199 -3.92 -6.87 4.18
CA THR A 199 -4.45 -8.06 3.51
C THR A 199 -4.97 -9.07 4.53
N ALA A 200 -4.20 -9.37 5.58
CA ALA A 200 -4.64 -10.20 6.70
C ALA A 200 -5.87 -9.61 7.41
N GLY A 201 -5.94 -8.29 7.57
CA GLY A 201 -7.11 -7.59 8.07
C GLY A 201 -8.35 -7.81 7.21
N ALA A 202 -8.23 -7.65 5.89
CA ALA A 202 -9.34 -7.88 4.96
C ALA A 202 -9.81 -9.35 4.97
N ILE A 203 -8.86 -10.31 5.00
CA ILE A 203 -9.15 -11.74 5.13
C ILE A 203 -9.85 -12.03 6.46
N SER A 204 -9.45 -11.40 7.56
CA SER A 204 -10.10 -11.58 8.86
C SER A 204 -11.57 -11.15 8.88
N LEU A 205 -11.94 -10.16 8.05
CA LEU A 205 -13.30 -9.64 7.93
C LEU A 205 -14.14 -10.45 6.93
N TYR A 206 -13.54 -10.90 5.83
CA TYR A 206 -14.28 -11.41 4.68
C TYR A 206 -13.88 -12.82 4.21
N SER A 207 -12.93 -13.47 4.87
CA SER A 207 -12.28 -14.73 4.49
C SER A 207 -11.32 -14.61 3.31
N GLU A 208 -10.49 -15.65 3.11
CA GLU A 208 -9.52 -15.74 2.03
C GLU A 208 -10.20 -15.72 0.66
N SER A 209 -9.55 -15.07 -0.33
CA SER A 209 -10.03 -15.10 -1.70
C SER A 209 -9.89 -16.51 -2.28
N THR A 210 -10.87 -16.95 -3.05
CA THR A 210 -10.74 -18.18 -3.86
C THR A 210 -10.06 -17.93 -5.20
N ILE A 211 -9.66 -16.67 -5.49
CA ILE A 211 -9.02 -16.27 -6.75
C ILE A 211 -7.50 -16.48 -6.63
N PRO A 212 -6.89 -17.37 -7.43
CA PRO A 212 -5.51 -17.83 -7.24
C PRO A 212 -4.42 -16.91 -7.85
N ALA A 213 -4.65 -15.60 -7.96
CA ALA A 213 -3.83 -14.72 -8.82
C ALA A 213 -3.23 -13.46 -8.14
N ALA A 214 -3.37 -13.29 -6.83
CA ALA A 214 -2.83 -12.11 -6.17
C ALA A 214 -1.30 -12.22 -6.03
N PRO A 215 -0.49 -11.19 -6.37
CA PRO A 215 0.95 -11.19 -6.09
C PRO A 215 1.20 -11.51 -4.62
N GLU A 216 1.91 -12.61 -4.36
CA GLU A 216 1.92 -13.19 -3.01
C GLU A 216 2.97 -12.58 -2.10
N ASP A 217 4.10 -12.13 -2.67
CA ASP A 217 5.23 -11.62 -1.89
C ASP A 217 5.72 -10.27 -2.45
N GLY A 218 6.03 -9.35 -1.56
CA GLY A 218 6.71 -8.09 -1.84
C GLY A 218 8.01 -7.99 -1.04
N ILE A 219 9.04 -7.40 -1.66
CA ILE A 219 10.31 -7.11 -1.00
C ILE A 219 10.57 -5.63 -1.18
N THR A 220 10.78 -4.93 -0.06
CA THR A 220 11.08 -3.50 -0.07
C THR A 220 12.28 -3.20 0.83
N MET A 221 13.01 -2.14 0.49
CA MET A 221 14.05 -1.59 1.38
C MET A 221 13.48 -0.54 2.34
N MET A 222 12.18 -0.30 2.33
CA MET A 222 11.52 0.62 3.27
C MET A 222 11.45 -0.04 4.65
N VAL A 223 11.98 0.64 5.65
CA VAL A 223 12.00 0.18 7.05
C VAL A 223 11.21 1.12 7.94
N ARG A 224 10.56 0.57 8.97
CA ARG A 224 9.85 1.39 9.96
C ARG A 224 10.83 2.27 10.72
N ASP A 225 10.55 3.57 10.73
CA ASP A 225 11.28 4.52 11.54
C ASP A 225 10.53 4.73 12.86
N ALA A 226 10.89 3.93 13.86
CA ALA A 226 10.26 4.00 15.18
C ALA A 226 10.45 5.36 15.88
N ALA A 227 11.48 6.13 15.52
CA ALA A 227 11.73 7.45 16.09
C ALA A 227 10.82 8.53 15.51
N LEU A 228 10.35 8.34 14.27
CA LEU A 228 9.42 9.24 13.59
C LEU A 228 7.96 8.78 13.67
N SER A 229 7.72 7.53 14.08
CA SER A 229 6.37 6.99 14.22
C SER A 229 5.59 7.78 15.28
N PRO A 230 4.32 8.15 15.04
CA PRO A 230 3.51 8.82 16.03
C PRO A 230 3.26 7.88 17.22
N THR A 231 3.17 8.45 18.42
CA THR A 231 2.84 7.72 19.66
C THR A 231 1.34 7.63 19.92
N THR A 232 0.51 8.12 18.99
CA THR A 232 -0.93 8.23 19.13
C THR A 232 -1.62 7.04 18.48
N PRO A 233 -2.50 6.30 19.19
CA PRO A 233 -3.26 5.20 18.60
C PRO A 233 -4.04 5.64 17.36
N ASN A 234 -4.07 4.79 16.33
CA ASN A 234 -4.81 4.97 15.08
C ASN A 234 -4.23 6.07 14.18
N SER A 235 -2.90 6.15 14.17
CA SER A 235 -2.14 7.06 13.32
C SER A 235 -1.44 6.32 12.17
N TYR A 236 -0.86 7.09 11.26
CA TYR A 236 -0.03 6.58 10.16
C TYR A 236 1.33 6.11 10.68
N SER A 237 1.82 4.98 10.18
CA SER A 237 3.21 4.57 10.38
C SER A 237 4.16 5.44 9.55
N VAL A 238 5.39 5.63 10.05
CA VAL A 238 6.43 6.37 9.31
C VAL A 238 7.53 5.42 8.92
N HIS A 239 7.87 5.45 7.64
CA HIS A 239 8.86 4.57 7.05
C HIS A 239 9.92 5.39 6.32
N THR A 240 11.17 4.94 6.42
CA THR A 240 12.29 5.54 5.73
C THR A 240 12.99 4.50 4.87
N GLN A 241 13.65 4.97 3.81
CA GLN A 241 14.44 4.09 2.97
C GLN A 241 15.65 3.58 3.77
N GLY A 242 15.77 2.26 3.86
CA GLY A 242 16.89 1.59 4.50
C GLY A 242 18.23 1.93 3.83
N VAL A 243 19.30 1.94 4.63
CA VAL A 243 20.66 2.22 4.18
C VAL A 243 21.52 0.96 4.28
N ILE A 244 22.31 0.69 3.25
CA ILE A 244 23.31 -0.39 3.31
C ILE A 244 24.43 0.06 4.25
N THR A 245 24.86 -0.83 5.15
CA THR A 245 26.01 -0.59 6.01
C THR A 245 27.08 -1.66 5.82
N ASP A 246 28.33 -1.36 6.16
CA ASP A 246 29.38 -2.38 6.26
C ASP A 246 29.22 -3.23 7.55
N ASN A 247 30.14 -4.17 7.75
CA ASN A 247 30.13 -5.02 8.94
C ASN A 247 30.27 -4.23 10.26
N SER A 248 30.89 -3.04 10.21
CA SER A 248 31.10 -2.11 11.31
C SER A 248 29.96 -1.10 11.50
N ASN A 249 28.85 -1.25 10.75
CA ASN A 249 27.69 -0.35 10.74
C ASN A 249 27.94 1.05 10.14
N ASN A 250 29.02 1.25 9.39
CA ASN A 250 29.21 2.50 8.65
C ASN A 250 28.28 2.51 7.42
N VAL A 251 27.57 3.62 7.20
CA VAL A 251 26.67 3.79 6.06
C VAL A 251 27.46 3.83 4.76
N ILE A 252 27.07 2.98 3.80
CA ILE A 252 27.63 2.99 2.45
C ILE A 252 26.97 4.10 1.65
N TYR A 253 27.80 4.92 1.00
CA TYR A 253 27.32 6.00 0.16
C TYR A 253 26.55 5.45 -1.05
N SER A 254 25.30 5.91 -1.21
CA SER A 254 24.52 5.63 -2.40
C SER A 254 24.80 6.65 -3.49
N ILE A 255 24.98 6.17 -4.70
CA ILE A 255 25.06 6.98 -5.92
C ILE A 255 23.63 7.19 -6.43
N PRO A 256 23.21 8.44 -6.69
CA PRO A 256 21.95 8.72 -7.35
C PRO A 256 21.88 8.03 -8.72
N ASN A 257 20.76 7.38 -9.01
CA ASN A 257 20.54 6.80 -10.32
C ASN A 257 19.99 7.87 -11.27
N THR A 258 20.83 8.34 -12.19
CA THR A 258 20.48 9.42 -13.12
C THR A 258 19.74 8.95 -14.39
N GLY A 259 19.41 7.66 -14.53
CA GLY A 259 18.87 7.13 -15.80
C GLY A 259 17.82 6.02 -15.71
N LEU A 260 17.52 5.46 -14.53
CA LEU A 260 16.57 4.35 -14.34
C LEU A 260 15.73 4.56 -13.06
N GLY A 261 15.22 5.77 -12.87
CA GLY A 261 14.39 6.13 -11.72
C GLY A 261 15.17 6.42 -10.42
N PRO A 262 14.46 6.65 -9.29
CA PRO A 262 15.01 7.10 -8.01
C PRO A 262 15.75 6.01 -7.22
N ASN A 263 15.93 4.82 -7.81
CA ASN A 263 16.61 3.69 -7.19
C ASN A 263 18.05 4.06 -6.79
N ARG A 264 18.42 3.90 -5.52
CA ARG A 264 19.81 4.09 -5.08
C ARG A 264 20.70 3.01 -5.66
N ARG A 265 21.86 3.39 -6.20
CA ARG A 265 22.91 2.43 -6.57
C ARG A 265 24.00 2.47 -5.52
N TYR A 266 24.51 1.32 -5.12
CA TYR A 266 25.62 1.23 -4.17
C TYR A 266 26.83 0.61 -4.88
N GLN A 267 28.00 1.24 -4.72
CA GLN A 267 29.26 0.63 -5.13
C GLN A 267 29.85 -0.12 -3.95
N LEU A 268 29.88 -1.44 -4.05
CA LEU A 268 30.34 -2.32 -2.99
C LEU A 268 31.72 -2.88 -3.33
N ALA A 269 32.62 -2.86 -2.36
CA ALA A 269 33.95 -3.45 -2.48
C ALA A 269 33.86 -4.97 -2.40
N ARG A 270 34.55 -5.64 -3.33
CA ARG A 270 34.54 -7.10 -3.43
C ARG A 270 35.17 -7.74 -2.19
N GLY A 271 34.57 -8.83 -1.71
CA GLY A 271 35.07 -9.63 -0.59
C GLY A 271 34.77 -9.05 0.80
N GLN A 272 33.97 -7.97 0.86
CA GLN A 272 33.50 -7.37 2.10
C GLN A 272 32.11 -7.91 2.49
N ILE A 273 31.77 -7.77 3.77
CA ILE A 273 30.45 -8.09 4.32
C ILE A 273 29.66 -6.79 4.44
N TYR A 274 28.42 -6.82 3.94
CA TYR A 274 27.48 -5.71 4.02
C TYR A 274 26.18 -6.16 4.67
N LYS A 275 25.51 -5.24 5.35
CA LYS A 275 24.19 -5.43 5.94
C LYS A 275 23.18 -4.62 5.15
N ILE A 276 22.14 -5.28 4.66
CA ILE A 276 21.09 -4.67 3.86
C ILE A 276 19.79 -4.79 4.66
N PRO A 277 19.17 -3.67 5.07
CA PRO A 277 17.84 -3.69 5.64
C PRO A 277 16.83 -3.93 4.52
N ILE A 278 16.02 -4.98 4.67
CA ILE A 278 14.88 -5.28 3.82
C ILE A 278 13.67 -5.60 4.70
N THR A 279 12.51 -5.21 4.22
CA THR A 279 11.20 -5.65 4.71
C THR A 279 10.65 -6.64 3.68
N LEU A 280 10.22 -7.79 4.15
CA LEU A 280 9.53 -8.81 3.37
C LEU A 280 8.05 -8.75 3.77
N GLU A 281 7.15 -8.75 2.80
CA GLU A 281 5.70 -8.71 3.05
C GLU A 281 5.00 -9.76 2.21
N THR A 282 4.15 -10.57 2.84
CA THR A 282 3.22 -11.43 2.11
C THR A 282 2.03 -10.59 1.66
N ASN A 283 2.00 -10.15 0.41
CA ASN A 283 0.90 -9.37 -0.15
C ASN A 283 -0.29 -10.24 -0.61
N GLY A 284 -0.12 -11.56 -0.68
CA GLY A 284 -1.07 -12.52 -1.27
C GLY A 284 -2.32 -12.81 -0.44
N ALA A 285 -3.28 -13.50 -1.08
CA ALA A 285 -4.44 -14.06 -0.39
C ALA A 285 -4.08 -15.26 0.50
N ASN A 286 -2.88 -15.84 0.31
CA ASN A 286 -2.36 -16.98 1.05
C ASN A 286 -1.26 -16.55 2.03
N THR A 287 -1.19 -17.19 3.19
CA THR A 287 -0.07 -17.00 4.14
C THR A 287 1.16 -17.77 3.67
N HIS A 288 2.30 -17.09 3.54
CA HIS A 288 3.59 -17.70 3.24
C HIS A 288 4.48 -17.74 4.49
N ASN A 289 4.96 -18.93 4.83
CA ASN A 289 5.76 -19.12 6.04
C ASN A 289 7.28 -19.10 5.78
N ARG A 290 7.71 -18.96 4.52
CA ARG A 290 9.11 -19.10 4.09
C ARG A 290 9.39 -18.26 2.84
N LEU A 291 10.52 -17.56 2.84
CA LEU A 291 11.11 -17.06 1.60
C LEU A 291 11.57 -18.29 0.79
N MET A 292 10.92 -18.55 -0.34
CA MET A 292 11.13 -19.83 -1.05
C MET A 292 12.36 -19.83 -1.96
N TRP A 293 12.82 -18.67 -2.43
CA TRP A 293 13.99 -18.59 -3.31
C TRP A 293 14.49 -17.14 -3.44
N ALA A 294 15.80 -16.98 -3.62
CA ALA A 294 16.41 -15.72 -4.01
C ALA A 294 17.45 -15.99 -5.10
N LYS A 295 17.56 -15.09 -6.08
CA LYS A 295 18.54 -15.19 -7.17
C LYS A 295 19.47 -13.99 -7.22
N LEU A 296 20.72 -14.26 -7.54
CA LEU A 296 21.75 -13.27 -7.82
C LEU A 296 21.97 -13.21 -9.33
N SER A 297 21.60 -12.07 -9.93
CA SER A 297 21.96 -11.79 -11.32
C SER A 297 23.40 -11.31 -11.44
N SER A 298 24.06 -11.75 -12.51
CA SER A 298 25.42 -11.32 -12.85
C SER A 298 25.43 -10.14 -13.83
N ASP A 299 24.26 -9.74 -14.32
CA ASP A 299 24.10 -8.61 -15.22
C ASP A 299 22.95 -7.69 -14.74
N ARG A 300 22.34 -6.96 -15.68
CA ARG A 300 21.29 -5.96 -15.41
C ARG A 300 19.87 -6.52 -15.60
N THR A 301 19.76 -7.81 -15.91
CA THR A 301 18.52 -8.49 -16.25
C THR A 301 18.36 -9.66 -15.29
N PHE A 302 17.19 -9.74 -14.65
CA PHE A 302 16.85 -10.91 -13.85
C PHE A 302 16.18 -11.95 -14.74
N ASP A 303 16.75 -13.14 -14.85
CA ASP A 303 16.21 -14.22 -15.65
C ASP A 303 16.46 -15.61 -15.06
N SER A 304 16.06 -16.66 -15.79
CA SER A 304 16.18 -18.04 -15.34
C SER A 304 17.62 -18.55 -15.23
N SER A 305 18.58 -17.86 -15.83
CA SER A 305 20.01 -18.18 -15.79
C SER A 305 20.73 -17.65 -14.55
N ASP A 306 20.06 -16.81 -13.76
CA ASP A 306 20.60 -16.26 -12.53
C ASP A 306 20.86 -17.32 -11.46
N THR A 307 21.86 -17.07 -10.62
CA THR A 307 22.30 -18.03 -9.61
C THR A 307 21.36 -17.99 -8.41
N ALA A 308 20.69 -19.11 -8.11
CA ALA A 308 19.97 -19.26 -6.85
C ALA A 308 20.96 -19.14 -5.67
N ILE A 309 20.61 -18.29 -4.70
CA ILE A 309 21.38 -18.07 -3.47
C ILE A 309 20.61 -18.50 -2.21
N LEU A 310 19.32 -18.83 -2.35
CA LEU A 310 18.47 -19.47 -1.35
C LEU A 310 17.55 -20.47 -2.09
N ASP A 311 17.48 -21.69 -1.56
CA ASP A 311 16.58 -22.80 -1.94
C ASP A 311 16.00 -23.43 -0.65
#